data_AF-A0A1G9NTV4-F1
#
_entry.id   AF-A0A1G9NTV4-F1
#
_cell.length_a   1.000
_cell.length_b   1.000
_cell.length_c   1.000
_cell.angle_alpha   90.00
_cell.angle_beta   90.00
_cell.angle_gamma   90.00
#
_symmetry.space_group_name_H-M   'P 1'
#
loop_
_entity.id
_entity.type
_entity.pdbx_description
1 polymer ?
#
loop_
_entity_poly.entity_id
_entity_poly.type
_entity_poly.pdbx_seq_one_letter_code
_entity_poly.pdbx_strand_id
1 'polypeptide(L)'
;MTPETLRVTDGAPGLIALVGRAVDLDASATARFAQLDDAAVDVFVTTPFDCVASRRVRGEVSRDGAAVAASDLLSALQTGSTQLGAARDPNWPGALPPRSGFTERDTVPVTVVRQLADDGRALARQFSGPLGPPASLLNQTVLTADTEASAGEPVEIPMRMIFTCTALGLIPGFAAPVDVPRHLRVSTSGRWVRIDAPFGTVYHSTALGLFV
;
A
#
# COMPACT_ATOMS: atom_id res chain seq x y z
N MET A 1 2.75 -16.30 25.11
CA MET A 1 3.18 -15.26 24.16
C MET A 1 2.46 -13.98 24.52
N THR A 2 3.18 -12.87 24.67
CA THR A 2 2.56 -11.57 24.93
C THR A 2 1.80 -11.12 23.68
N PRO A 3 0.54 -10.66 23.79
CA PRO A 3 -0.18 -10.13 22.65
C PRO A 3 0.51 -8.88 22.09
N GLU A 4 0.46 -8.71 20.77
CA GLU A 4 0.91 -7.49 20.12
C GLU A 4 -0.09 -6.37 20.39
N THR A 5 0.43 -5.14 20.48
CA THR A 5 -0.37 -3.95 20.75
C THR A 5 0.02 -2.80 19.85
N LEU A 6 -0.96 -1.96 19.51
CA LEU A 6 -0.75 -0.70 18.83
C LEU A 6 -1.56 0.38 19.54
N ARG A 7 -0.87 1.43 20.00
CA ARG A 7 -1.52 2.66 20.46
C ARG A 7 -1.45 3.68 19.35
N VAL A 8 -2.60 4.13 18.84
CA VAL A 8 -2.70 5.22 17.86
C VAL A 8 -3.13 6.50 18.56
N THR A 9 -2.34 7.56 18.42
CA THR A 9 -2.62 8.89 19.00
C THR A 9 -3.13 9.87 17.95
N ASP A 10 -2.83 9.65 16.67
CA ASP A 10 -3.35 10.45 15.55
C ASP A 10 -3.35 9.63 14.25
N GLY A 11 -4.25 9.96 13.32
CA GLY A 11 -4.37 9.30 12.01
C GLY A 11 -5.27 8.06 11.97
N ALA A 12 -5.96 7.72 13.06
CA ALA A 12 -6.80 6.52 13.16
C ALA A 12 -7.88 6.40 12.06
N PRO A 13 -8.65 7.44 11.68
CA PRO A 13 -9.69 7.31 10.65
C PRO A 13 -9.13 6.85 9.30
N GLY A 14 -7.97 7.37 8.92
CA GLY A 14 -7.31 6.99 7.68
C GLY A 14 -6.72 5.58 7.72
N LEU A 15 -6.21 5.16 8.88
CA LEU A 15 -5.75 3.79 9.07
C LEU A 15 -6.91 2.79 9.02
N ILE A 16 -8.04 3.09 9.68
CA ILE A 16 -9.26 2.28 9.60
C ILE A 16 -9.71 2.12 8.14
N ALA A 17 -9.69 3.21 7.36
CA ALA A 17 -10.07 3.15 5.95
C ALA A 17 -9.13 2.28 5.12
N LEU A 18 -7.81 2.36 5.34
CA LEU A 18 -6.82 1.52 4.65
C LEU A 18 -7.02 0.04 5.00
N VAL A 19 -7.03 -0.28 6.31
CA VAL A 19 -7.10 -1.66 6.80
C VAL A 19 -8.45 -2.29 6.45
N GLY A 20 -9.55 -1.53 6.57
CA GLY A 20 -10.89 -1.99 6.17
C GLY A 20 -10.95 -2.41 4.71
N ARG A 21 -10.45 -1.56 3.80
CA ARG A 21 -10.41 -1.88 2.36
C ARG A 21 -9.45 -3.03 2.04
N ALA A 22 -8.36 -3.18 2.79
CA ALA A 22 -7.46 -4.33 2.63
C ALA A 22 -8.15 -5.64 3.03
N VAL A 23 -8.87 -5.66 4.15
CA VAL A 23 -9.67 -6.82 4.61
C VAL A 23 -10.81 -7.14 3.65
N ASP A 24 -11.51 -6.13 3.13
CA ASP A 24 -12.57 -6.31 2.14
C ASP A 24 -12.03 -6.89 0.83
N LEU A 25 -10.81 -6.51 0.45
CA LEU A 25 -10.13 -7.00 -0.75
C LEU A 25 -9.57 -8.42 -0.58
N ASP A 26 -9.05 -8.74 0.61
CA ASP A 26 -8.53 -10.04 0.99
C ASP A 26 -8.67 -10.26 2.51
N ALA A 27 -9.58 -11.15 2.91
CA ALA A 27 -9.84 -11.45 4.32
C ALA A 27 -8.63 -12.09 5.04
N SER A 28 -7.64 -12.59 4.29
CA SER A 28 -6.38 -13.14 4.82
C SER A 28 -5.25 -12.10 4.93
N ALA A 29 -5.52 -10.84 4.59
CA ALA A 29 -4.52 -9.78 4.63
C ALA A 29 -3.81 -9.69 5.99
N THR A 30 -2.50 -9.46 5.94
CA THR A 30 -1.65 -9.29 7.12
C THR A 30 -1.25 -7.82 7.23
N ALA A 31 -1.21 -7.29 8.46
CA ALA A 31 -0.67 -5.98 8.76
C ALA A 31 0.70 -6.14 9.44
N ARG A 32 1.68 -5.31 9.07
CA ARG A 32 3.01 -5.28 9.71
C ARG A 32 3.43 -3.87 10.06
N PHE A 33 4.05 -3.73 11.23
CA PHE A 33 4.41 -2.44 11.79
C PHE A 33 5.89 -2.15 11.59
N ALA A 34 6.20 -0.89 11.29
CA ALA A 34 7.55 -0.37 11.31
C ALA A 34 7.59 0.90 12.16
N GLN A 35 8.11 0.81 13.38
CA GLN A 35 8.32 1.95 14.26
C GLN A 35 9.47 2.79 13.70
N LEU A 36 9.26 4.07 13.45
CA LEU A 36 10.26 4.95 12.81
C LEU A 36 11.05 5.76 13.82
N ASP A 37 10.32 6.25 14.82
CA ASP A 37 10.79 7.03 15.95
C ASP A 37 9.82 6.80 17.13
N ASP A 38 9.94 7.54 18.22
CA ASP A 38 9.11 7.36 19.42
C ASP A 38 7.62 7.72 19.23
N ALA A 39 7.22 8.26 18.08
CA ALA A 39 5.88 8.79 17.85
C ALA A 39 5.26 8.41 16.50
N ALA A 40 5.98 7.77 15.58
CA ALA A 40 5.51 7.46 14.24
C ALA A 40 5.66 5.97 13.89
N VAL A 41 4.56 5.39 13.38
CA VAL A 41 4.50 4.00 12.92
C VAL A 41 4.01 3.98 11.48
N ASP A 42 4.77 3.34 10.60
CA ASP A 42 4.25 2.91 9.30
C ASP A 42 3.53 1.58 9.48
N VAL A 43 2.24 1.54 9.10
CA VAL A 43 1.43 0.32 9.11
C VAL A 43 1.29 -0.15 7.67
N PHE A 44 1.92 -1.29 7.37
CA PHE A 44 1.87 -1.93 6.07
C PHE A 44 0.76 -2.97 6.04
N VAL A 45 0.11 -3.16 4.89
CA VAL A 45 -0.89 -4.19 4.63
C VAL A 45 -0.60 -4.91 3.32
N THR A 46 -0.78 -6.23 3.30
CA THR A 46 -0.69 -7.03 2.08
C THR A 46 -1.90 -6.81 1.18
N THR A 47 -1.74 -7.09 -0.12
CA THR A 47 -2.84 -7.08 -1.11
C THR A 47 -2.73 -8.28 -2.03
N PRO A 48 -3.82 -8.74 -2.65
CA PRO A 48 -3.78 -9.86 -3.61
C PRO A 48 -3.13 -9.50 -4.95
N PHE A 49 -2.68 -8.24 -5.13
CA PHE A 49 -2.05 -7.77 -6.37
C PHE A 49 -0.52 -7.87 -6.35
N ASP A 50 0.04 -8.64 -5.41
CA ASP A 50 1.49 -8.74 -5.17
C ASP A 50 2.13 -7.35 -4.91
N CYS A 51 1.39 -6.51 -4.20
CA CYS A 51 1.82 -5.19 -3.75
C CYS A 51 1.56 -5.07 -2.25
N VAL A 52 2.35 -4.25 -1.58
CA VAL A 52 2.12 -3.85 -0.19
C VAL A 52 1.70 -2.39 -0.19
N ALA A 53 0.73 -2.02 0.64
CA ALA A 53 0.39 -0.63 0.87
C ALA A 53 0.71 -0.23 2.30
N SER A 54 0.91 1.05 2.57
CA SER A 54 1.09 1.55 3.93
C SER A 54 0.41 2.88 4.16
N ARG A 55 0.20 3.16 5.45
CA ARG A 55 -0.10 4.49 5.95
C ARG A 55 0.64 4.73 7.25
N ARG A 56 1.13 5.96 7.38
CA ARG A 56 1.73 6.43 8.63
C ARG A 56 0.66 6.91 9.60
N VAL A 57 0.82 6.55 10.87
CA VAL A 57 0.05 7.08 11.99
C VAL A 57 0.98 7.56 13.09
N ARG A 58 0.46 8.39 14.00
CA ARG A 58 1.19 8.67 15.24
C ARG A 58 0.82 7.63 16.28
N GLY A 59 1.82 7.12 16.98
CA GLY A 59 1.61 6.02 17.91
C GLY A 59 2.86 5.22 18.22
N GLU A 60 2.63 4.11 18.91
CA GLU A 60 3.65 3.18 19.37
C GLU A 60 3.14 1.74 19.21
N VAL A 61 3.98 0.87 18.64
CA VAL A 61 3.77 -0.57 18.60
C VAL A 61 4.55 -1.25 19.72
N SER A 62 4.03 -2.35 20.28
CA SER A 62 4.74 -3.16 21.28
C SER A 62 6.11 -3.65 20.81
N ARG A 63 6.27 -3.88 19.50
CA ARG A 63 7.48 -4.43 18.90
C ARG A 63 7.60 -4.00 17.44
N ASP A 64 8.75 -3.43 17.09
CA ASP A 64 9.09 -3.13 15.70
C ASP A 64 9.12 -4.40 14.85
N GLY A 65 8.50 -4.36 13.67
CA GLY A 65 8.44 -5.49 12.75
C GLY A 65 7.38 -6.54 13.08
N ALA A 66 6.59 -6.38 14.13
CA ALA A 66 5.49 -7.29 14.46
C ALA A 66 4.44 -7.33 13.34
N ALA A 67 3.93 -8.53 13.04
CA ALA A 67 2.83 -8.72 12.11
C ALA A 67 1.59 -9.32 12.80
N VAL A 68 0.41 -8.93 12.37
CA VAL A 68 -0.90 -9.40 12.88
C VAL A 68 -1.87 -9.58 11.72
N ALA A 69 -3.01 -10.26 11.94
CA ALA A 69 -4.06 -10.23 10.92
C ALA A 69 -4.62 -8.82 10.77
N ALA A 70 -4.86 -8.39 9.53
CA ALA A 70 -5.46 -7.09 9.26
C ALA A 70 -6.88 -6.99 9.84
N SER A 71 -7.62 -8.11 9.91
CA SER A 71 -8.94 -8.18 10.54
C SER A 71 -8.89 -7.94 12.05
N ASP A 72 -7.91 -8.50 12.75
CA ASP A 72 -7.70 -8.27 14.19
C ASP A 72 -7.34 -6.79 14.44
N LEU A 73 -6.47 -6.21 13.60
CA LEU A 73 -6.15 -4.78 13.65
C LEU A 73 -7.38 -3.89 13.39
N LEU A 74 -8.18 -4.22 12.37
CA LEU A 74 -9.40 -3.46 12.05
C LEU A 74 -10.37 -3.44 13.23
N SER A 75 -10.63 -4.62 13.81
CA SER A 75 -11.50 -4.77 14.98
C SER A 75 -10.99 -3.96 16.16
N ALA A 76 -9.68 -3.99 16.43
CA ALA A 76 -9.07 -3.21 17.51
C ALA A 76 -9.24 -1.70 17.29
N LEU A 77 -8.96 -1.21 16.07
CA LEU A 77 -9.12 0.21 15.73
C LEU A 77 -10.57 0.69 15.83
N GLN A 78 -11.54 -0.12 15.40
CA GLN A 78 -12.97 0.22 15.44
C GLN A 78 -13.52 0.24 16.87
N THR A 79 -12.98 -0.62 17.75
CA THR A 79 -13.39 -0.71 19.16
C THR A 79 -12.56 0.17 20.10
N GLY A 80 -11.51 0.82 19.59
CA GLY A 80 -10.56 1.60 20.40
C GLY A 80 -9.66 0.74 21.29
N SER A 81 -9.57 -0.56 21.04
CA SER A 81 -8.66 -1.47 21.74
C SER A 81 -7.22 -1.28 21.25
N THR A 82 -6.26 -1.39 22.16
CA THR A 82 -4.84 -1.46 21.80
C THR A 82 -4.35 -2.88 21.55
N GLN A 83 -5.14 -3.91 21.92
CA GLN A 83 -4.76 -5.31 21.82
C GLN A 83 -5.05 -5.86 20.43
N LEU A 84 -4.05 -6.42 19.77
CA LEU A 84 -4.12 -6.94 18.39
C LEU A 84 -4.11 -8.48 18.31
N GLY A 85 -3.91 -9.16 19.44
CA GLY A 85 -3.82 -10.62 19.50
C GLY A 85 -2.39 -11.14 19.31
N ALA A 86 -2.26 -12.40 18.90
CA ALA A 86 -0.95 -13.05 18.77
C ALA A 86 -0.19 -12.58 17.52
N ALA A 87 1.14 -12.50 17.63
CA ALA A 87 2.02 -12.25 16.50
C ALA A 87 1.84 -13.32 15.42
N ARG A 88 1.79 -12.88 14.16
CA ARG A 88 1.70 -13.68 12.94
C ARG A 88 2.87 -13.36 12.00
N ASP A 89 4.06 -13.15 12.56
CA ASP A 89 5.28 -12.81 11.79
C ASP A 89 5.54 -13.75 10.59
N PRO A 90 5.35 -15.09 10.69
CA PRO A 90 5.53 -15.99 9.55
C PRO A 90 4.55 -15.76 8.39
N ASN A 91 3.43 -15.06 8.62
CA ASN A 91 2.45 -14.77 7.57
C ASN A 91 2.86 -13.55 6.73
N TRP A 92 3.88 -12.79 7.14
CA TRP A 92 4.31 -11.64 6.36
C TRP A 92 5.17 -12.06 5.17
N PRO A 93 4.84 -11.61 3.95
CA PRO A 93 5.58 -11.91 2.74
C PRO A 93 6.87 -11.08 2.64
N GLY A 94 8.01 -11.77 2.59
CA GLY A 94 9.30 -11.15 2.25
C GLY A 94 9.76 -10.01 3.17
N ALA A 95 10.56 -9.11 2.61
CA ALA A 95 11.11 -7.96 3.31
C ALA A 95 10.20 -6.73 3.18
N LEU A 96 10.23 -5.83 4.18
CA LEU A 96 9.63 -4.51 4.04
C LEU A 96 10.43 -3.62 3.06
N PRO A 97 9.78 -2.64 2.43
CA PRO A 97 10.48 -1.56 1.73
C PRO A 97 11.46 -0.83 2.66
N PRO A 98 12.56 -0.26 2.12
CA PRO A 98 13.45 0.61 2.89
C PRO A 98 12.69 1.76 3.58
N ARG A 99 13.16 2.20 4.74
CA ARG A 99 12.57 3.35 5.44
C ARG A 99 12.90 4.68 4.76
N SER A 100 14.00 4.74 4.02
CA SER A 100 14.56 5.93 3.39
C SER A 100 15.37 5.56 2.14
N GLY A 101 15.93 6.55 1.43
CA GLY A 101 16.74 6.34 0.23
C GLY A 101 15.95 6.27 -1.09
N PHE A 102 14.69 6.67 -1.08
CA PHE A 102 13.89 6.79 -2.29
C PHE A 102 14.24 8.05 -3.08
N THR A 103 14.52 7.87 -4.36
CA THR A 103 14.71 8.96 -5.32
C THR A 103 13.43 9.13 -6.14
N GLU A 104 12.90 10.36 -6.21
CA GLU A 104 11.73 10.67 -7.03
C GLU A 104 12.03 10.47 -8.52
N ARG A 105 11.06 9.92 -9.24
CA ARG A 105 11.17 9.53 -10.65
C ARG A 105 10.15 10.18 -11.55
N ASP A 106 8.99 10.54 -11.00
CA ASP A 106 7.91 11.21 -11.73
C ASP A 106 6.83 11.71 -10.76
N THR A 107 6.04 12.68 -11.20
CA THR A 107 4.82 13.13 -10.54
C THR A 107 3.64 13.00 -11.50
N VAL A 108 2.71 12.08 -11.19
CA VAL A 108 1.61 11.68 -12.07
C VAL A 108 0.28 12.30 -11.59
N PRO A 109 -0.47 13.01 -12.44
CA PRO A 109 -1.78 13.55 -12.06
C PRO A 109 -2.79 12.46 -11.67
N VAL A 110 -3.64 12.73 -10.67
CA VAL A 110 -4.67 11.76 -10.23
C VAL A 110 -5.64 11.35 -11.34
N THR A 111 -5.88 12.24 -12.32
CA THR A 111 -6.75 11.97 -13.47
C THR A 111 -6.20 10.87 -14.35
N VAL A 112 -4.89 10.85 -14.59
CA VAL A 112 -4.20 9.81 -15.37
C VAL A 112 -4.34 8.46 -14.68
N VAL A 113 -4.05 8.41 -13.38
CA VAL A 113 -4.13 7.15 -12.60
C VAL A 113 -5.56 6.61 -12.54
N ARG A 114 -6.56 7.49 -12.45
CA ARG A 114 -7.98 7.10 -12.50
C ARG A 114 -8.36 6.53 -13.87
N GLN A 115 -7.96 7.20 -14.95
CA GLN A 115 -8.22 6.73 -16.30
C GLN A 115 -7.61 5.33 -16.52
N LEU A 116 -6.36 5.13 -16.14
CA LEU A 116 -5.69 3.82 -16.22
C LEU A 116 -6.42 2.74 -15.42
N ALA A 117 -6.92 3.06 -14.22
CA ALA A 117 -7.68 2.11 -13.44
C ALA A 117 -9.02 1.75 -14.09
N ASP A 118 -9.72 2.71 -14.68
CA ASP A 118 -11.01 2.49 -15.34
C ASP A 118 -10.83 1.67 -16.63
N ASP A 119 -9.81 1.97 -17.42
CA ASP A 119 -9.42 1.18 -18.60
C ASP A 119 -9.01 -0.23 -18.21
N GLY A 120 -8.19 -0.37 -17.16
CA GLY A 120 -7.80 -1.66 -16.60
C GLY A 120 -9.00 -2.48 -16.11
N ARG A 121 -9.99 -1.85 -15.46
CA ARG A 121 -11.22 -2.53 -15.02
C ARG A 121 -12.13 -2.91 -16.18
N ALA A 122 -12.18 -2.09 -17.24
CA ALA A 122 -12.90 -2.45 -18.45
C ALA A 122 -12.28 -3.68 -19.10
N LEU A 123 -10.94 -3.73 -19.14
CA LEU A 123 -10.19 -4.87 -19.66
C LEU A 123 -10.34 -6.11 -18.77
N ALA A 124 -10.20 -5.97 -17.45
CA ALA A 124 -10.43 -7.06 -16.50
C ALA A 124 -11.84 -7.65 -16.67
N ARG A 125 -12.89 -6.84 -16.80
CA ARG A 125 -14.25 -7.35 -17.02
C ARG A 125 -14.40 -8.19 -18.29
N GLN A 126 -13.59 -7.96 -19.32
CA GLN A 126 -13.61 -8.76 -20.56
C GLN A 126 -12.80 -10.05 -20.44
N PHE A 127 -11.74 -10.06 -19.62
CA PHE A 127 -10.74 -11.14 -19.59
C PHE A 127 -10.61 -11.86 -18.24
N SER A 128 -11.34 -11.43 -17.21
CA SER A 128 -11.33 -12.04 -15.87
C SER A 128 -12.10 -13.36 -15.86
N GLY A 129 -11.48 -14.37 -15.28
CA GLY A 129 -12.13 -15.64 -14.96
C GLY A 129 -12.49 -15.74 -13.46
N PRO A 130 -12.88 -16.94 -12.98
CA PRO A 130 -13.20 -17.18 -11.57
C PRO A 130 -12.08 -16.82 -10.58
N LEU A 131 -10.83 -16.75 -11.05
CA LEU A 131 -9.64 -16.44 -10.25
C LEU A 131 -9.25 -14.95 -10.28
N GLY A 132 -10.06 -14.08 -10.89
CA GLY A 132 -9.81 -12.65 -10.98
C GLY A 132 -9.11 -12.21 -12.29
N PRO A 133 -8.54 -10.98 -12.32
CA PRO A 133 -7.81 -10.46 -13.47
C PRO A 133 -6.61 -11.34 -13.86
N PRO A 134 -6.33 -11.53 -15.16
CA PRO A 134 -5.20 -12.34 -15.58
C PRO A 134 -3.87 -11.69 -15.16
N ALA A 135 -2.88 -12.50 -14.80
CA ALA A 135 -1.56 -12.03 -14.37
C ALA A 135 -0.87 -11.16 -15.45
N SER A 136 -1.13 -11.42 -16.73
CA SER A 136 -0.65 -10.60 -17.85
C SER A 136 -1.16 -9.16 -17.77
N LEU A 137 -2.43 -8.95 -17.40
CA LEU A 137 -2.98 -7.62 -17.18
C LEU A 137 -2.31 -6.95 -15.98
N LEU A 138 -2.16 -7.66 -14.87
CA LEU A 138 -1.54 -7.12 -13.66
C LEU A 138 -0.07 -6.71 -13.88
N ASN A 139 0.64 -7.43 -14.74
CA ASN A 139 2.05 -7.19 -15.08
C ASN A 139 2.24 -6.21 -16.24
N GLN A 140 1.16 -5.79 -16.90
CA GLN A 140 1.25 -4.84 -17.99
C GLN A 140 1.80 -3.51 -17.49
N THR A 141 2.90 -3.04 -18.09
CA THR A 141 3.43 -1.70 -17.87
C THR A 141 2.46 -0.67 -18.44
N VAL A 142 2.01 0.25 -17.59
CA VAL A 142 0.96 1.24 -17.91
C VAL A 142 1.42 2.67 -17.75
N LEU A 143 2.51 2.88 -17.02
CA LEU A 143 3.25 4.14 -16.96
C LEU A 143 4.73 3.81 -16.98
N THR A 144 5.51 4.71 -17.59
CA THR A 144 6.96 4.70 -17.50
C THR A 144 7.36 6.02 -16.85
N ALA A 145 7.83 5.94 -15.60
CA ALA A 145 8.28 7.08 -14.84
C ALA A 145 9.73 7.41 -15.22
N ASP A 146 9.90 8.57 -15.84
CA ASP A 146 11.19 9.10 -16.26
C ASP A 146 11.19 10.62 -16.10
N THR A 147 12.05 11.13 -15.23
CA THR A 147 12.29 12.58 -15.09
C THR A 147 13.70 12.85 -15.56
N GLU A 148 13.86 13.86 -16.43
CA GLU A 148 15.17 14.32 -16.91
C GLU A 148 16.15 14.65 -15.76
N ALA A 149 15.63 15.01 -14.59
CA ALA A 149 16.40 15.34 -13.39
C ALA A 149 16.93 14.13 -12.62
N SER A 150 16.43 12.92 -12.86
CA SER A 150 16.78 11.73 -12.09
C SER A 150 17.66 10.79 -12.92
N ALA A 151 18.95 10.76 -12.63
CA ALA A 151 19.88 9.83 -13.27
C ALA A 151 19.40 8.37 -13.15
N GLY A 152 19.46 7.61 -14.24
CA GLY A 152 19.16 6.18 -14.28
C GLY A 152 18.21 5.78 -15.40
N GLU A 153 17.87 4.49 -15.46
CA GLU A 153 16.92 3.97 -16.45
C GLU A 153 15.47 4.36 -16.08
N PRO A 154 14.60 4.54 -17.09
CA PRO A 154 13.17 4.72 -16.89
C PRO A 154 12.57 3.58 -16.05
N VAL A 155 11.61 3.92 -15.19
CA VAL A 155 11.02 2.96 -14.26
C VAL A 155 9.62 2.58 -14.73
N GLU A 156 9.44 1.30 -15.03
CA GLU A 156 8.15 0.77 -15.43
C GLU A 156 7.20 0.59 -14.23
N ILE A 157 5.97 1.06 -14.38
CA ILE A 157 4.92 0.95 -13.38
C ILE A 157 3.85 -0.02 -13.90
N PRO A 158 3.69 -1.19 -13.26
CA PRO A 158 2.72 -2.19 -13.71
C PRO A 158 1.31 -1.87 -13.21
N MET A 159 0.29 -2.37 -13.94
CA MET A 159 -1.13 -2.15 -13.66
C MET A 159 -1.53 -2.55 -12.23
N ARG A 160 -0.91 -3.58 -11.66
CA ARG A 160 -1.12 -4.00 -10.26
C ARG A 160 -0.99 -2.85 -9.26
N MET A 161 -0.03 -1.94 -9.43
CA MET A 161 0.16 -0.82 -8.50
C MET A 161 -0.99 0.19 -8.62
N ILE A 162 -1.52 0.39 -9.83
CA ILE A 162 -2.67 1.26 -10.11
C ILE A 162 -3.96 0.66 -9.51
N PHE A 163 -4.15 -0.66 -9.65
CA PHE A 163 -5.24 -1.36 -8.98
C PHE A 163 -5.13 -1.31 -7.47
N THR A 164 -3.93 -1.49 -6.89
CA THR A 164 -3.75 -1.33 -5.45
C THR A 164 -4.12 0.08 -4.98
N CYS A 165 -3.66 1.13 -5.68
CA CYS A 165 -4.00 2.51 -5.34
C CYS A 165 -5.52 2.76 -5.33
N THR A 166 -6.24 2.19 -6.29
CA THR A 166 -7.68 2.41 -6.43
C THR A 166 -8.54 1.50 -5.56
N ALA A 167 -8.18 0.22 -5.40
CA ALA A 167 -8.89 -0.74 -4.55
C ALA A 167 -8.81 -0.33 -3.08
N LEU A 168 -7.66 0.17 -2.63
CA LEU A 168 -7.49 0.72 -1.29
C LEU A 168 -7.96 2.19 -1.19
N GLY A 169 -8.45 2.76 -2.29
CA GLY A 169 -8.96 4.13 -2.43
C GLY A 169 -8.01 5.19 -1.88
N LEU A 170 -6.73 5.08 -2.25
CA LEU A 170 -5.66 6.00 -1.85
C LEU A 170 -5.68 7.32 -2.64
N ILE A 171 -6.47 7.35 -3.72
CA ILE A 171 -6.61 8.48 -4.63
C ILE A 171 -7.81 9.34 -4.23
N PRO A 172 -7.64 10.67 -4.05
CA PRO A 172 -8.71 11.57 -3.66
C PRO A 172 -9.80 11.62 -4.73
N GLY A 173 -11.06 11.59 -4.28
CA GLY A 173 -12.22 11.84 -5.14
C GLY A 173 -12.36 13.32 -5.48
N PHE A 174 -13.31 13.66 -6.37
CA PHE A 174 -13.55 15.04 -6.77
C PHE A 174 -13.90 15.96 -5.59
N ALA A 175 -14.64 15.45 -4.61
CA ALA A 175 -15.06 16.14 -3.40
C ALA A 175 -13.98 16.23 -2.31
N ALA A 176 -12.76 15.74 -2.53
CA ALA A 176 -11.69 15.89 -1.56
C ALA A 176 -11.34 17.39 -1.35
N PRO A 177 -10.97 17.80 -0.13
CA PRO A 177 -10.53 19.16 0.16
C PRO A 177 -9.42 19.67 -0.77
N VAL A 178 -9.35 20.99 -0.96
CA VAL A 178 -8.43 21.63 -1.91
C VAL A 178 -6.95 21.50 -1.51
N ASP A 179 -6.68 21.36 -0.22
CA ASP A 179 -5.36 21.14 0.38
C ASP A 179 -4.85 19.70 0.16
N VAL A 180 -5.70 18.77 -0.27
CA VAL A 180 -5.27 17.41 -0.61
C VAL A 180 -4.61 17.42 -2.01
N PRO A 181 -3.34 16.99 -2.12
CA PRO A 181 -2.63 16.96 -3.40
C PRO A 181 -3.38 16.18 -4.48
N ARG A 182 -3.36 16.67 -5.72
CA ARG A 182 -4.00 16.06 -6.89
C ARG A 182 -3.01 15.36 -7.83
N HIS A 183 -1.93 14.84 -7.26
CA HIS A 183 -0.92 14.04 -7.96
C HIS A 183 -0.43 12.90 -7.06
N LEU A 184 0.21 11.92 -7.68
CA LEU A 184 0.92 10.82 -7.03
C LEU A 184 2.40 11.00 -7.37
N ARG A 185 3.30 10.67 -6.45
CA ARG A 185 4.74 10.67 -6.73
C ARG A 185 5.25 9.26 -6.89
N VAL A 186 6.04 9.03 -7.92
CA VAL A 186 6.73 7.77 -8.16
C VAL A 186 8.16 7.91 -7.67
N SER A 187 8.68 6.92 -6.94
CA SER A 187 10.05 6.92 -6.47
C SER A 187 10.63 5.52 -6.43
N THR A 188 11.96 5.42 -6.47
CA THR A 188 12.66 4.12 -6.41
C THR A 188 13.77 4.07 -5.38
N SER A 189 13.99 2.89 -4.79
CA SER A 189 15.13 2.58 -3.94
C SER A 189 15.55 1.12 -4.12
N GLY A 190 16.67 0.88 -4.80
CA GLY A 190 17.08 -0.46 -5.21
C GLY A 190 15.99 -1.13 -6.05
N ARG A 191 15.52 -2.31 -5.63
CA ARG A 191 14.44 -3.06 -6.30
C ARG A 191 13.02 -2.53 -6.02
N TRP A 192 12.86 -1.53 -5.18
CA TRP A 192 11.54 -1.06 -4.77
C TRP A 192 11.08 0.10 -5.62
N VAL A 193 9.86 -0.03 -6.14
CA VAL A 193 9.08 1.07 -6.72
C VAL A 193 8.03 1.46 -5.70
N ARG A 194 7.89 2.76 -5.47
CA ARG A 194 6.95 3.35 -4.52
C ARG A 194 6.07 4.36 -5.23
N ILE A 195 4.77 4.31 -4.97
CA ILE A 195 3.81 5.33 -5.39
C ILE A 195 3.23 5.97 -4.13
N ASP A 196 3.61 7.21 -3.86
CA ASP A 196 3.03 8.01 -2.79
C ASP A 196 1.75 8.67 -3.29
N ALA A 197 0.61 8.11 -2.90
CA ALA A 197 -0.71 8.69 -3.15
C ALA A 197 -1.16 9.54 -1.95
N PRO A 198 -2.14 10.44 -2.13
CA PRO A 198 -2.53 11.38 -1.07
C PRO A 198 -3.01 10.74 0.24
N PHE A 199 -3.56 9.52 0.20
CA PHE A 199 -4.06 8.84 1.41
C PHE A 199 -3.27 7.59 1.82
N GLY A 200 -2.13 7.34 1.19
CA GLY A 200 -1.26 6.21 1.53
C GLY A 200 -0.27 5.90 0.42
N THR A 201 0.61 4.94 0.67
CA THR A 201 1.70 4.63 -0.23
C THR A 201 1.61 3.17 -0.70
N VAL A 202 1.88 2.91 -1.98
CA VAL A 202 1.96 1.56 -2.56
C VAL A 202 3.39 1.23 -2.89
N TYR A 203 3.79 -0.01 -2.63
CA TYR A 203 5.12 -0.53 -2.88
C TYR A 203 5.05 -1.82 -3.69
N HIS A 204 6.00 -1.96 -4.61
CA HIS A 204 6.21 -3.15 -5.41
C HIS A 204 7.71 -3.44 -5.50
N SER A 205 8.08 -4.72 -5.37
CA SER A 205 9.46 -5.19 -5.60
C SER A 205 9.58 -5.67 -7.05
N THR A 206 10.56 -5.16 -7.79
CA THR A 206 10.81 -5.51 -9.20
C THR A 206 11.63 -6.80 -9.37
N ALA A 207 12.17 -7.38 -8.29
CA ALA A 207 12.74 -8.73 -8.28
C ALA A 207 11.72 -9.73 -7.68
N LEU A 208 11.88 -11.04 -8.00
CA LEU A 208 11.09 -12.22 -7.56
C LEU A 208 9.97 -11.89 -6.56
N GLY A 209 8.72 -12.20 -6.95
CA GLY A 209 7.47 -11.77 -6.28
C GLY A 209 7.52 -11.75 -4.76
N LEU A 210 6.86 -10.79 -4.12
CA LEU A 210 6.95 -10.64 -2.66
C LEU A 210 6.39 -11.87 -1.92
N PHE A 211 5.49 -12.58 -2.57
CA PHE A 211 4.80 -13.77 -2.10
C PHE A 211 5.35 -15.00 -2.85
N VAL A 212 6.60 -15.39 -2.54
CA VAL A 212 7.13 -16.72 -2.92
C VAL A 212 6.76 -17.72 -1.83
#